data_AF-A0A1Q7LJJ0-F1
#
_entry.id   AF-A0A1Q7LJJ0-F1
#
_cell.length_a   1.000
_cell.length_b   1.000
_cell.length_c   1.000
_cell.angle_alpha   90.00
_cell.angle_beta   90.00
_cell.angle_gamma   90.00
#
_symmetry.space_group_name_H-M   'P 1'
#
loop_
_entity.id
_entity.type
_entity.pdbx_description
1 polymer ?
#
loop_
_entity_poly.entity_id
_entity_poly.type
_entity_poly.pdbx_seq_one_letter_code
_entity_poly.pdbx_strand_id
1 'polypeptide(L)'
;MNTLASEPSAYLKSAAHQPVHWLPWGESAFARAQAEHKPILLDIGAVWCHWCHVMDGESYEDSSVAEILNRDFVCIKVDRDERPDVDARYQRAVQGVSDAGRRSLLRRNVFPA
;
A
#
# COMPACT_ATOMS: atom_id res chain seq x y z
N MET A 1 16.18 -4.24 1.87
CA MET A 1 16.45 -3.24 2.92
C MET A 1 15.54 -2.06 2.72
N ASN A 2 15.06 -1.48 3.82
CA ASN A 2 14.21 -0.28 3.83
C ASN A 2 15.03 0.96 3.43
N THR A 3 14.43 1.86 2.66
CA THR A 3 15.11 3.07 2.11
C THR A 3 14.43 4.38 2.52
N LEU A 4 13.37 4.34 3.34
CA LEU A 4 12.58 5.52 3.66
C LEU A 4 13.28 6.54 4.57
N ALA A 5 14.41 6.18 5.18
CA ALA A 5 15.16 7.07 6.07
C ALA A 5 15.66 8.36 5.36
N SER A 6 15.85 8.31 4.03
CA SER A 6 16.30 9.45 3.23
C SER A 6 15.16 10.34 2.72
N GLU A 7 13.91 9.96 2.92
CA GLU A 7 12.77 10.69 2.37
C GLU A 7 12.47 11.97 3.16
N PRO A 8 12.01 13.04 2.49
CA PRO A 8 11.67 14.29 3.16
C PRO A 8 10.42 14.15 4.05
N SER A 9 9.43 13.36 3.62
CA SER A 9 8.18 13.09 4.34
C SER A 9 8.42 12.57 5.76
N ALA A 10 7.77 13.22 6.73
CA ALA A 10 7.72 12.74 8.11
C ALA A 10 7.00 11.38 8.23
N TYR A 11 5.96 11.15 7.42
CA TYR A 11 5.21 9.90 7.38
C TYR A 11 6.05 8.74 6.84
N LEU A 12 6.85 8.96 5.79
CA LEU A 12 7.74 7.92 5.27
C LEU A 12 8.88 7.62 6.25
N LYS A 13 9.48 8.66 6.85
CA LYS A 13 10.54 8.48 7.85
C LYS A 13 10.07 7.72 9.09
N SER A 14 8.82 7.88 9.52
CA SER A 14 8.29 7.13 10.67
C SER A 14 8.17 5.63 10.40
N ALA A 15 8.29 5.17 9.15
CA ALA A 15 8.33 3.75 8.81
C ALA A 15 9.75 3.22 8.55
N ALA A 16 10.79 4.05 8.71
CA ALA A 16 12.16 3.67 8.39
C ALA A 16 12.74 2.57 9.30
N HIS A 17 12.21 2.44 10.53
CA HIS A 17 12.61 1.40 11.47
C HIS A 17 11.87 0.07 11.27
N GLN A 18 10.80 0.05 10.47
CA GLN A 18 10.00 -1.14 10.26
C GLN A 18 10.82 -2.23 9.53
N PRO A 19 10.65 -3.52 9.89
CA PRO A 19 11.33 -4.64 9.25
C PRO A 19 10.94 -4.85 7.79
N VAL A 20 9.83 -4.27 7.32
CA VAL A 20 9.44 -4.28 5.91
C VAL A 20 10.43 -3.48 5.07
N HIS A 21 10.83 -4.04 3.93
CA HIS A 21 11.76 -3.44 2.97
C HIS A 21 11.09 -2.39 2.10
N TRP A 22 10.59 -1.32 2.72
CA TRP A 22 9.90 -0.24 2.03
C TRP A 22 10.81 0.50 1.05
N LEU A 23 10.24 0.75 -0.12
CA LEU A 23 10.76 1.69 -1.12
C LEU A 23 9.82 2.91 -1.23
N PRO A 24 10.35 4.10 -1.49
CA PRO A 24 9.51 5.23 -1.89
C PRO A 24 8.93 4.97 -3.28
N TRP A 25 7.87 5.70 -3.61
CA TRP A 25 7.33 5.69 -4.97
C TRP A 25 8.37 6.21 -5.97
N GLY A 26 8.68 5.40 -7.00
CA GLY A 26 9.56 5.84 -8.08
C GLY A 26 9.89 4.73 -9.07
N GLU A 27 10.54 5.11 -10.18
CA GLU A 27 10.94 4.19 -11.25
C GLU A 27 11.78 3.03 -10.74
N SER A 28 12.65 3.27 -9.75
CA SER A 28 13.49 2.24 -9.13
C SER A 28 12.68 1.12 -8.48
N ALA A 29 11.57 1.45 -7.81
CA ALA A 29 10.70 0.46 -7.18
C ALA A 29 9.95 -0.39 -8.22
N PHE A 30 9.46 0.22 -9.30
CA PHE A 30 8.81 -0.50 -10.40
C PHE A 30 9.80 -1.38 -11.16
N ALA A 31 10.99 -0.87 -11.46
CA ALA A 31 12.04 -1.63 -12.12
C ALA A 31 12.44 -2.85 -11.28
N ARG A 32 12.54 -2.70 -9.96
CA ARG A 32 12.81 -3.81 -9.04
C ARG A 32 11.69 -4.84 -9.05
N ALA A 33 10.42 -4.43 -8.99
CA ALA A 33 9.29 -5.34 -9.06
C ALA A 33 9.27 -6.14 -10.37
N GLN A 34 9.58 -5.48 -11.49
CA GLN A 34 9.70 -6.13 -12.79
C GLN A 34 10.87 -7.12 -12.83
N ALA A 35 12.05 -6.72 -12.37
CA ALA A 35 13.24 -7.57 -12.36
C ALA A 35 13.07 -8.81 -11.45
N GLU A 36 12.50 -8.62 -10.27
CA GLU A 36 12.23 -9.71 -9.30
C GLU A 36 11.00 -10.54 -9.67
N HIS A 37 10.20 -10.13 -10.67
CA HIS A 37 8.93 -10.76 -11.03
C HIS A 37 7.96 -10.88 -9.84
N LYS A 38 7.95 -9.87 -8.98
CA LYS A 38 7.10 -9.82 -7.78
C LYS A 38 5.97 -8.81 -7.93
N PRO A 39 4.78 -9.11 -7.38
CA PRO A 39 3.73 -8.11 -7.25
C PRO A 39 4.18 -6.95 -6.34
N ILE A 40 3.54 -5.80 -6.53
CA ILE A 40 3.74 -4.63 -5.68
C ILE A 40 2.67 -4.61 -4.59
N LEU A 41 3.10 -4.51 -3.33
CA LEU A 41 2.24 -4.06 -2.24
C LEU A 41 2.38 -2.55 -2.15
N LEU A 42 1.30 -1.84 -2.46
CA LEU A 42 1.25 -0.38 -2.44
C LEU A 42 0.46 0.09 -1.21
N ASP A 43 1.16 0.73 -0.27
CA ASP A 43 0.58 1.35 0.91
C ASP A 43 0.59 2.88 0.76
N ILE A 44 -0.60 3.49 0.74
CA ILE A 44 -0.76 4.94 0.59
C ILE A 44 -1.42 5.45 1.87
N GLY A 45 -0.72 6.33 2.60
CA GLY A 45 -1.18 6.85 3.87
C GLY A 45 -0.79 8.30 4.10
N ALA A 46 -1.02 8.77 5.32
CA ALA A 46 -0.71 10.13 5.76
C ALA A 46 -0.39 10.12 7.25
N VAL A 47 0.39 11.10 7.71
CA VAL A 47 0.73 11.26 9.13
C VAL A 47 -0.49 11.47 10.03
N TRP A 48 -1.58 12.03 9.49
CA TRP A 48 -2.81 12.32 10.23
C TRP A 48 -3.84 11.17 10.17
N CYS A 49 -3.53 10.07 9.47
CA CYS A 49 -4.43 8.94 9.28
C CYS A 49 -4.35 7.95 10.46
N HIS A 50 -5.41 7.89 11.29
CA HIS A 50 -5.46 6.99 12.45
C HIS A 50 -5.25 5.51 12.09
N TRP A 51 -5.98 5.01 11.09
CA TRP A 51 -5.89 3.59 10.69
C TRP A 51 -4.56 3.22 10.06
N CYS A 52 -3.85 4.19 9.48
CA CYS A 52 -2.51 3.98 8.95
C CYS A 52 -1.52 3.68 10.10
N HIS A 53 -1.65 4.40 11.24
CA HIS A 53 -0.84 4.12 12.43
C HIS A 53 -1.17 2.77 13.06
N VAL A 54 -2.45 2.39 13.10
CA VAL A 54 -2.86 1.06 13.58
C VAL A 54 -2.25 -0.02 12.69
N MET A 55 -2.32 0.14 11.36
CA MET A 55 -1.74 -0.83 10.43
C MET A 55 -0.22 -0.92 10.55
N ASP A 56 0.45 0.22 10.67
CA ASP A 56 1.90 0.30 10.88
C ASP A 56 2.31 -0.49 12.13
N GLY A 57 1.66 -0.24 13.28
CA GLY A 57 2.01 -0.86 14.55
C GLY A 57 1.57 -2.32 14.69
N GLU A 58 0.41 -2.70 14.16
CA GLU A 58 -0.14 -4.05 14.33
C GLU A 58 0.33 -5.04 13.25
N SER A 59 0.92 -4.57 12.15
CA SER A 59 1.34 -5.47 11.07
C SER A 59 2.70 -5.16 10.49
N TYR A 60 3.01 -3.91 10.15
CA TYR A 60 4.28 -3.62 9.48
C TYR A 60 5.49 -3.61 10.43
N GLU A 61 5.26 -3.50 11.74
CA GLU A 61 6.28 -3.72 12.77
C GLU A 61 6.47 -5.21 13.17
N ASP A 62 5.53 -6.09 12.82
CA ASP A 62 5.63 -7.51 13.11
C ASP A 62 6.61 -8.22 12.15
N SER A 63 7.67 -8.82 12.70
CA SER A 63 8.71 -9.49 11.92
C SER A 63 8.20 -10.67 11.09
N SER A 64 7.19 -11.41 11.55
CA SER A 64 6.64 -12.55 10.83
C SER A 64 5.81 -12.10 9.62
N VAL A 65 5.07 -11.00 9.76
CA VAL A 65 4.37 -10.35 8.65
C VAL A 65 5.39 -9.79 7.66
N ALA A 66 6.38 -9.05 8.16
CA ALA A 66 7.42 -8.46 7.33
C ALA A 66 8.23 -9.51 6.55
N GLU A 67 8.49 -10.69 7.10
CA GLU A 67 9.14 -11.78 6.39
C GLU A 67 8.34 -12.21 5.14
N ILE A 68 7.02 -12.40 5.31
CA ILE A 68 6.12 -12.74 4.20
C ILE A 68 6.14 -11.61 3.16
N LEU A 69 5.99 -10.37 3.60
CA LEU A 69 5.96 -9.21 2.70
C LEU A 69 7.26 -9.05 1.92
N ASN A 70 8.40 -9.17 2.59
CA ASN A 70 9.72 -9.04 1.99
C ASN A 70 10.05 -10.17 1.01
N ARG A 71 9.52 -11.37 1.27
CA ARG A 71 9.68 -12.53 0.38
C ARG A 71 8.84 -12.37 -0.88
N ASP A 72 7.57 -12.02 -0.72
CA ASP A 72 6.57 -12.19 -1.78
C ASP A 72 6.28 -10.90 -2.56
N PHE A 73 6.64 -9.73 -2.03
CA PHE A 73 6.29 -8.44 -2.62
C PHE A 73 7.48 -7.49 -2.75
N VAL A 74 7.36 -6.56 -3.69
CA VAL A 74 8.05 -5.27 -3.61
C VAL A 74 7.11 -4.28 -2.91
N CYS A 75 7.47 -3.89 -1.70
CA CYS A 75 6.66 -3.03 -0.84
C CYS A 75 6.98 -1.55 -1.11
N ILE A 76 5.96 -0.77 -1.49
CA ILE A 76 6.07 0.66 -1.77
C ILE A 76 5.18 1.43 -0.80
N LYS A 77 5.75 2.40 -0.08
CA LYS A 77 4.99 3.30 0.81
C LYS A 77 4.94 4.69 0.21
N VAL A 78 3.77 5.34 0.28
CA VAL A 78 3.51 6.65 -0.32
C VAL A 78 2.85 7.56 0.69
N ASP A 79 3.39 8.76 0.83
CA ASP A 79 2.72 9.85 1.51
C ASP A 79 1.74 10.54 0.55
N ARG A 80 0.46 10.48 0.87
CA ARG A 80 -0.60 11.10 0.07
C ARG A 80 -0.49 12.63 0.02
N ASP A 81 0.09 13.26 1.03
CA ASP A 81 0.20 14.73 1.09
C ASP A 81 1.28 15.20 0.10
N GLU A 82 2.34 14.40 -0.08
CA GLU A 82 3.36 14.63 -1.11
C GLU A 82 2.90 14.19 -2.51
N ARG A 83 2.08 13.12 -2.59
CA ARG A 83 1.64 12.50 -3.85
C ARG A 83 0.12 12.33 -3.96
N PRO A 84 -0.65 13.44 -3.98
CA PRO A 84 -2.10 13.39 -4.11
C PRO A 84 -2.56 12.82 -5.46
N ASP A 85 -1.70 12.90 -6.49
CA ASP A 85 -1.93 12.31 -7.81
C ASP A 85 -2.01 10.77 -7.75
N VAL A 86 -1.13 10.16 -6.95
CA VAL A 86 -1.09 8.70 -6.75
C VAL A 86 -2.28 8.25 -5.91
N ASP A 87 -2.55 8.93 -4.80
CA ASP A 87 -3.72 8.65 -3.96
C ASP A 87 -5.01 8.69 -4.78
N ALA A 88 -5.27 9.78 -5.51
CA ALA A 88 -6.48 9.91 -6.32
C ALA A 88 -6.61 8.85 -7.42
N ARG A 89 -5.49 8.40 -8.01
CA ARG A 89 -5.49 7.31 -9.00
C ARG A 89 -5.94 5.99 -8.38
N TYR A 90 -5.35 5.60 -7.25
CA TYR A 90 -5.63 4.28 -6.65
C TYR A 90 -6.94 4.26 -5.85
N GLN A 91 -7.36 5.38 -5.25
CA GLN A 91 -8.70 5.51 -4.66
C GLN A 91 -9.81 5.25 -5.69
N ARG A 92 -9.67 5.82 -6.90
CA ARG A 92 -10.61 5.55 -8.01
C ARG A 92 -10.62 4.07 -8.41
N ALA A 93 -9.46 3.42 -8.42
CA ALA A 93 -9.38 1.99 -8.72
C ALA A 93 -10.09 1.15 -7.64
N VAL A 94 -9.86 1.43 -6.36
CA VAL A 94 -10.50 0.74 -5.23
C VAL A 94 -12.02 0.94 -5.24
N GLN A 95 -12.50 2.16 -5.50
CA GLN A 95 -13.92 2.45 -5.66
C GLN A 95 -14.52 1.66 -6.84
N GLY A 96 -13.84 1.62 -7.99
CA GLY A 96 -14.28 0.86 -9.15
C GLY A 96 -14.40 -0.66 -8.88
N VAL A 97 -13.44 -1.24 -8.14
CA VAL A 97 -13.50 -2.64 -7.70
C VAL A 97 -14.65 -2.86 -6.71
N SER A 98 -14.84 -1.94 -5.76
CA SER A 98 -15.92 -2.01 -4.76
C SER A 98 -17.30 -1.92 -5.43
N ASP A 99 -17.44 -1.06 -6.43
CA ASP A 99 -18.65 -0.92 -7.24
C ASP A 99 -18.90 -2.15 -8.12
N ALA A 100 -17.86 -2.75 -8.70
CA ALA A 100 -17.96 -4.01 -9.41
C ALA A 100 -18.43 -5.15 -8.49
N GLY A 101 -17.92 -5.22 -7.25
CA GLY A 101 -18.39 -6.14 -6.22
C GLY A 101 -19.86 -5.92 -5.84
N ARG A 102 -20.27 -4.66 -5.67
CA ARG A 102 -21.67 -4.29 -5.39
C ARG A 102 -22.61 -4.62 -6.55
N ARG A 103 -22.19 -4.41 -7.80
CA ARG A 103 -22.96 -4.77 -9.01
C ARG A 103 -23.07 -6.27 -9.21
N SER A 104 -22.08 -7.06 -8.77
CA SER A 104 -22.14 -8.53 -8.76
C SER A 104 -23.18 -9.06 -7.77
N LEU A 105 -23.30 -8.43 -6.58
CA LEU A 105 -24.31 -8.78 -5.59
C LEU A 105 -25.74 -8.37 -6.01
N LEU A 106 -25.89 -7.24 -6.72
CA LEU A 106 -27.19 -6.81 -7.27
C LEU A 106 -27.69 -7.69 -8.43
N ARG A 107 -26.84 -8.53 -9.04
CA ARG A 107 -27.24 -9.51 -10.05
C ARG A 107 -27.65 -10.88 -9.47
N ARG A 108 -27.59 -11.05 -8.14
CA ARG A 108 -28.01 -12.29 -7.45
C ARG A 108 -29.42 -12.27 -6.88
N ASN A 109 -30.15 -11.16 -6.97
CA ASN A 109 -31.60 -11.17 -6.71
C ASN A 109 -32.37 -11.58 -7.98
N VAL A 110 -32.25 -12.86 -8.32
CA VAL A 110 -33.36 -13.60 -8.89
C VAL A 110 -34.23 -14.05 -7.71
N PHE A 111 -35.16 -13.20 -7.30
CA PHE A 111 -36.37 -13.63 -6.60
C PHE A 111 -37.54 -12.81 -7.15
N PRO A 112 -38.49 -13.44 -7.86
CA PRO A 112 -39.74 -12.81 -8.21
C PRO A 112 -40.69 -12.89 -7.00
N ALA A 113 -41.29 -11.75 -6.68
CA ALA A 113 -42.66 -11.63 -6.17
C ALA A 113 -43.11 -10.18 -6.40
#